data_AF-A0A7W1ARK5-F1
#
_entry.id   AF-A0A7W1ARK5-F1
#
_cell.length_a   1.000
_cell.length_b   1.000
_cell.length_c   1.000
_cell.angle_alpha   90.00
_cell.angle_beta   90.00
_cell.angle_gamma   90.00
#
_symmetry.space_group_name_H-M   'P 1'
#
loop_
_entity.id
_entity.type
_entity.pdbx_description
1 polymer ?
#
loop_
_entity_poly.entity_id
_entity_poly.type
_entity_poly.pdbx_seq_one_letter_code
_entity_poly.pdbx_strand_id
1 'polypeptide(L)'
;HAVRGTTRDPGRLTAIEAVGADAVQADPDRLGTVLMQLPGVTVVCWLMGSAGGDPEQVEALHGDRLRSLLAKLVDSGVRGLVYEGAGTVDASLFRDGAELTRQAGEASMMPVAVIEEGPTDPSGWLRAARAAVDHVLGAEPGVA
;
A
#
# COMPACT_ATOMS: atom_id res chain seq x y z
N HIS A 1 8.03 -10.11 9.75
CA HIS A 1 8.89 -9.41 8.77
C HIS A 1 9.39 -8.12 9.41
N ALA A 2 10.58 -7.62 9.06
CA ALA A 2 10.95 -6.25 9.40
C ALA A 2 10.01 -5.29 8.66
N VAL A 3 9.56 -4.22 9.33
CA VAL A 3 8.55 -3.30 8.79
C VAL A 3 9.10 -1.89 8.86
N ARG A 4 8.98 -1.16 7.73
CA ARG A 4 9.17 0.28 7.68
C ARG A 4 7.80 0.94 7.64
N GLY A 5 7.45 1.67 8.70
CA GLY A 5 6.20 2.41 8.79
C GLY A 5 6.41 3.87 8.41
N THR A 6 5.56 4.39 7.52
CA THR A 6 5.62 5.79 7.09
C THR A 6 4.52 6.64 7.73
N THR A 7 4.81 7.92 7.96
CA THR A 7 3.82 8.91 8.39
C THR A 7 4.20 10.29 7.88
N ARG A 8 3.20 11.09 7.47
CA ARG A 8 3.40 12.51 7.16
C ARG A 8 3.54 13.39 8.41
N ASP A 9 3.06 12.89 9.56
CA ASP A 9 3.09 13.56 10.85
C ASP A 9 4.31 13.10 11.68
N PRO A 10 5.32 13.95 11.89
CA PRO A 10 6.51 13.59 12.68
C PRO A 10 6.16 13.25 14.13
N GLY A 11 5.04 13.74 14.67
CA GLY A 11 4.57 13.39 16.02
C GLY A 11 4.15 11.92 16.16
N ARG A 12 3.97 11.20 15.06
CA ARG A 12 3.58 9.77 15.06
C ARG A 12 4.76 8.81 14.94
N LEU A 13 5.99 9.30 14.75
CA LEU A 13 7.16 8.45 14.57
C LEU A 13 7.37 7.52 15.77
N THR A 14 7.34 8.07 16.98
CA THR A 14 7.52 7.29 18.22
C THR A 14 6.47 6.19 18.39
N ALA A 15 5.23 6.41 17.94
CA ALA A 15 4.18 5.39 18.02
C ALA A 15 4.45 4.21 17.07
N ILE A 16 5.09 4.45 15.92
CA ILE A 16 5.51 3.41 14.98
C ILE A 16 6.72 2.64 15.56
N GLU A 17 7.69 3.34 16.14
CA GLU A 17 8.85 2.71 16.79
C GLU A 17 8.43 1.83 17.98
N ALA A 18 7.43 2.28 18.75
CA ALA A 18 6.93 1.55 19.92
C ALA A 18 6.36 0.17 19.59
N VAL A 19 5.95 -0.08 18.34
CA VAL A 19 5.48 -1.40 17.87
C VAL A 19 6.58 -2.21 17.17
N GLY A 20 7.83 -1.73 17.21
CA GLY A 20 9.00 -2.41 16.66
C GLY A 20 9.21 -2.24 15.15
N ALA A 21 8.58 -1.24 14.53
CA ALA A 21 8.79 -0.88 13.13
C ALA A 21 9.80 0.27 12.98
N ASP A 22 10.54 0.29 11.87
CA ASP A 22 11.39 1.40 11.48
C ASP A 22 10.49 2.58 11.07
N ALA A 23 10.46 3.64 11.88
CA ALA A 23 9.63 4.80 11.60
C ALA A 23 10.32 5.77 10.63
N VAL A 24 9.59 6.19 9.59
CA VAL A 24 10.09 7.12 8.60
C VAL A 24 9.07 8.23 8.33
N GLN A 25 9.54 9.47 8.31
CA GLN A 25 8.73 10.57 7.82
C GLN A 25 8.66 10.52 6.29
N ALA A 26 7.49 10.17 5.77
CA ALA A 26 7.21 10.19 4.34
C ALA A 26 5.72 10.49 4.12
N ASP A 27 5.45 11.24 3.08
CA ASP A 27 4.12 11.73 2.76
C ASP A 27 3.66 11.11 1.45
N PRO A 28 2.57 10.32 1.43
CA PRO A 28 2.07 9.76 0.19
C PRO A 28 1.65 10.86 -0.79
N ASP A 29 1.25 12.06 -0.33
CA ASP A 29 0.96 13.26 -1.14
C ASP A 29 2.19 13.85 -1.82
N ARG A 30 3.38 13.46 -1.35
CA ARG A 30 4.67 13.81 -1.93
C ARG A 30 5.41 12.52 -2.26
N LEU A 31 4.93 11.82 -3.29
CA LEU A 31 5.33 10.45 -3.66
C LEU A 31 6.86 10.23 -3.67
N GLY A 32 7.67 11.22 -4.07
CA GLY A 32 9.14 11.13 -4.01
C GLY A 32 9.69 10.80 -2.61
N THR A 33 9.03 11.25 -1.54
CA THR A 33 9.40 10.92 -0.15
C THR A 33 9.18 9.44 0.19
N VAL A 34 8.16 8.81 -0.41
CA VAL A 34 7.89 7.37 -0.30
C VAL A 34 8.86 6.57 -1.16
N LEU A 35 9.09 6.99 -2.41
CA LEU A 35 9.97 6.28 -3.35
C LEU A 35 11.42 6.15 -2.85
N MET A 36 11.93 7.17 -2.14
CA MET A 36 13.25 7.09 -1.49
C MET A 36 13.37 5.98 -0.45
N GLN A 37 12.25 5.43 0.03
CA GLN A 37 12.21 4.37 1.04
C GLN A 37 12.11 2.96 0.45
N LEU A 38 12.03 2.81 -0.87
CA LEU A 38 11.93 1.51 -1.53
C LEU A 38 13.22 0.66 -1.50
N PRO A 39 14.46 1.20 -1.42
CA PRO A 39 15.64 0.36 -1.34
C PRO A 39 15.57 -0.67 -0.20
N GLY A 40 15.75 -1.94 -0.54
CA GLY A 40 15.68 -3.07 0.39
C GLY A 40 14.26 -3.51 0.78
N VAL A 41 13.21 -2.93 0.19
CA VAL A 41 11.81 -3.32 0.44
C VAL A 41 11.40 -4.45 -0.49
N THR A 42 10.84 -5.53 0.07
CA THR A 42 10.30 -6.65 -0.72
C THR A 42 8.83 -6.46 -1.09
N VAL A 43 8.02 -5.94 -0.17
CA VAL A 43 6.58 -5.74 -0.36
C VAL A 43 6.21 -4.33 0.08
N VAL A 44 5.39 -3.66 -0.74
CA VAL A 44 4.79 -2.37 -0.40
C VAL A 44 3.34 -2.57 0.01
N CYS A 45 2.95 -2.05 1.17
CA CYS A 45 1.55 -2.02 1.61
C CYS A 45 1.02 -0.59 1.47
N TRP A 46 0.09 -0.36 0.55
CA TRP A 46 -0.56 0.93 0.33
C TRP A 46 -1.90 0.97 1.08
N LEU A 47 -1.84 1.35 2.37
CA LEU A 47 -2.94 1.24 3.34
C LEU A 47 -3.65 2.59 3.56
N MET A 48 -4.34 3.07 2.52
CA MET A 48 -4.97 4.40 2.50
C MET A 48 -6.49 4.38 2.74
N GLY A 49 -7.07 3.27 3.19
CA GLY A 49 -8.52 3.08 3.29
C GLY A 49 -9.22 4.03 4.26
N SER A 50 -8.48 4.61 5.22
CA SER A 50 -8.99 5.63 6.13
C SER A 50 -8.39 7.03 5.87
N ALA A 51 -7.83 7.26 4.69
CA ALA A 51 -7.30 8.56 4.31
C ALA A 51 -8.40 9.62 4.38
N GLY A 52 -8.04 10.77 4.95
CA GLY A 52 -8.92 11.92 5.09
C GLY A 52 -8.17 13.22 4.90
N GLY A 53 -8.92 14.29 4.67
CA GLY A 53 -8.40 15.60 4.32
C GLY A 53 -9.12 16.16 3.11
N ASP A 54 -8.37 16.82 2.24
CA ASP A 54 -8.88 17.37 0.99
C ASP A 54 -9.38 16.25 0.04
N PRO A 55 -10.62 16.31 -0.48
CA PRO A 55 -11.18 15.25 -1.32
C PRO A 55 -10.35 14.94 -2.56
N GLU A 56 -9.76 15.95 -3.22
CA GLU A 56 -8.92 15.74 -4.41
C GLU A 56 -7.63 14.98 -4.07
N GLN A 57 -7.03 15.26 -2.90
CA GLN A 57 -5.87 14.51 -2.41
C GLN A 57 -6.24 13.05 -2.10
N VAL A 58 -7.40 12.81 -1.50
CA VAL A 58 -7.91 11.46 -1.21
C VAL A 58 -8.19 10.70 -2.50
N GLU A 59 -8.86 11.31 -3.47
CA GLU A 59 -9.07 10.71 -4.79
C GLU A 59 -7.74 10.35 -5.46
N ALA A 60 -6.76 11.25 -5.43
CA ALA A 60 -5.45 11.00 -6.01
C ALA A 60 -4.73 9.80 -5.36
N LEU A 61 -4.90 9.56 -4.05
CA LEU A 61 -4.31 8.40 -3.34
C LEU A 61 -4.79 7.05 -3.89
N HIS A 62 -5.99 7.00 -4.45
CA HIS A 62 -6.59 5.80 -5.05
C HIS A 62 -6.56 5.80 -6.59
N GLY A 63 -6.25 6.94 -7.21
CA GLY A 63 -6.11 7.12 -8.66
C GLY A 63 -4.67 7.41 -9.09
N ASP A 64 -4.39 8.65 -9.48
CA ASP A 64 -3.14 9.03 -10.16
C ASP A 64 -1.87 8.79 -9.34
N ARG A 65 -1.94 8.94 -8.00
CA ARG A 65 -0.80 8.66 -7.11
C ARG A 65 -0.50 7.17 -7.08
N LEU A 66 -1.55 6.36 -6.95
CA LEU A 66 -1.44 4.90 -6.97
C LEU A 66 -0.88 4.44 -8.31
N ARG A 67 -1.41 4.94 -9.43
CA ARG A 67 -0.89 4.66 -10.78
C ARG A 67 0.59 5.02 -10.90
N SER A 68 0.99 6.18 -10.39
CA SER A 68 2.38 6.63 -10.41
C SER A 68 3.28 5.75 -9.56
N LEU A 69 2.84 5.34 -8.37
CA LEU A 69 3.56 4.39 -7.52
C LEU A 69 3.75 3.07 -8.25
N LEU A 70 2.66 2.48 -8.75
CA LEU A 70 2.66 1.19 -9.47
C LEU A 70 3.67 1.18 -10.61
N ALA A 71 3.69 2.22 -11.44
CA ALA A 71 4.64 2.35 -12.53
C ALA A 71 6.11 2.40 -12.05
N LYS A 72 6.36 3.00 -10.88
CA LYS A 72 7.71 3.09 -10.30
C LYS A 72 8.15 1.82 -9.58
N LEU A 73 7.21 0.95 -9.18
CA LEU A 73 7.57 -0.31 -8.52
C LEU A 73 8.28 -1.27 -9.47
N VAL A 74 7.97 -1.23 -10.77
CA VAL A 74 8.56 -2.10 -11.80
C VAL A 74 10.10 -2.07 -11.78
N ASP A 75 10.70 -0.90 -11.59
CA ASP A 75 12.15 -0.71 -11.60
C ASP A 75 12.78 -0.67 -10.18
N SER A 76 11.99 -0.94 -9.13
CA SER A 76 12.40 -0.71 -7.74
C SER A 76 12.99 -1.93 -7.02
N GLY A 77 12.81 -3.12 -7.59
CA GLY A 77 13.15 -4.40 -6.93
C GLY A 77 12.10 -4.89 -5.91
N VAL A 78 11.03 -4.13 -5.69
CA VAL A 78 9.83 -4.60 -4.96
C VAL A 78 9.22 -5.76 -5.72
N ARG A 79 8.84 -6.81 -4.99
CA ARG A 79 8.32 -8.07 -5.52
C ARG A 79 6.81 -8.22 -5.38
N GLY A 80 6.16 -7.34 -4.63
CA GLY A 80 4.70 -7.37 -4.52
C GLY A 80 4.10 -6.13 -3.88
N LEU A 81 2.81 -5.96 -4.12
CA LEU A 81 2.02 -4.87 -3.56
C LEU A 81 0.76 -5.40 -2.89
N VAL A 82 0.47 -4.89 -1.70
CA VAL A 82 -0.84 -5.02 -1.07
C VAL A 82 -1.53 -3.66 -1.10
N TYR A 83 -2.75 -3.62 -1.64
CA TYR A 83 -3.60 -2.43 -1.69
C TYR A 83 -4.78 -2.58 -0.72
N GLU A 84 -5.07 -1.55 0.08
CA GLU A 84 -6.26 -1.51 0.92
C GLU A 84 -7.47 -0.98 0.13
N GLY A 85 -8.37 -1.88 -0.24
CA GLY A 85 -9.54 -1.64 -1.08
C GLY A 85 -10.85 -1.47 -0.31
N ALA A 86 -10.80 -1.19 0.99
CA ALA A 86 -11.97 -0.96 1.81
C ALA A 86 -11.67 0.02 2.95
N GLY A 87 -12.69 0.74 3.42
CA GLY A 87 -12.46 1.85 4.36
C GLY A 87 -13.57 2.89 4.42
N THR A 88 -13.18 4.12 4.75
CA THR A 88 -14.10 5.24 4.95
C THR A 88 -14.20 6.18 3.74
N VAL A 89 -13.38 5.96 2.71
CA VAL A 89 -13.48 6.73 1.45
C VAL A 89 -14.59 6.20 0.55
N ASP A 90 -14.90 6.93 -0.52
CA ASP A 90 -15.97 6.54 -1.46
C ASP A 90 -15.70 5.17 -2.09
N ALA A 91 -16.72 4.31 -2.14
CA ALA A 91 -16.60 2.94 -2.62
C ALA A 91 -16.19 2.85 -4.11
N SER A 92 -16.48 3.87 -4.92
CA SER A 92 -16.02 3.91 -6.31
C SER A 92 -14.50 4.04 -6.42
N LEU A 93 -13.88 4.87 -5.57
CA LEU A 93 -12.41 5.01 -5.52
C LEU A 93 -11.73 3.69 -5.18
N PHE A 94 -12.32 2.90 -4.28
CA PHE A 94 -11.80 1.59 -3.96
C PHE A 94 -11.86 0.61 -5.13
N ARG A 95 -13.00 0.56 -5.84
CA ARG A 95 -13.13 -0.28 -7.03
C ARG A 95 -12.10 0.10 -8.09
N ASP A 96 -11.96 1.40 -8.35
CA ASP A 96 -11.05 1.91 -9.38
C ASP A 96 -9.59 1.64 -9.00
N GLY A 97 -9.19 1.93 -7.76
CA GLY A 97 -7.83 1.65 -7.29
C GLY A 97 -7.49 0.15 -7.21
N ALA A 98 -8.46 -0.70 -6.88
CA ALA A 98 -8.29 -2.16 -6.92
C ALA A 98 -8.07 -2.66 -8.36
N GLU A 99 -8.83 -2.12 -9.31
CA GLU A 99 -8.66 -2.43 -10.73
C GLU A 99 -7.30 -1.97 -11.26
N LEU A 100 -6.87 -0.74 -10.93
CA LEU A 100 -5.53 -0.25 -11.27
C LEU A 100 -4.42 -1.15 -10.74
N THR A 101 -4.57 -1.61 -9.49
CA THR A 101 -3.62 -2.51 -8.85
C THR A 101 -3.53 -3.85 -9.58
N ARG A 102 -4.68 -4.46 -9.89
CA ARG A 102 -4.74 -5.74 -10.62
C ARG A 102 -4.13 -5.64 -12.01
N GLN A 103 -4.51 -4.61 -12.78
CA GLN A 103 -3.99 -4.35 -14.11
C GLN A 103 -2.46 -4.15 -14.11
N ALA A 104 -1.93 -3.38 -13.16
CA ALA A 104 -0.49 -3.17 -13.04
C ALA A 104 0.25 -4.46 -12.64
N GLY A 105 -0.33 -5.26 -11.75
CA GLY A 105 0.20 -6.57 -11.37
C GLY A 105 0.30 -7.52 -12.58
N GLU A 106 -0.75 -7.61 -13.37
CA GLU A 106 -0.77 -8.41 -14.61
C GLU A 106 0.27 -7.91 -15.62
N ALA A 107 0.30 -6.59 -15.88
CA ALA A 107 1.21 -6.01 -16.88
C ALA A 107 2.70 -6.16 -16.53
N SER A 108 3.03 -6.22 -15.24
CA SER A 108 4.42 -6.32 -14.75
C SER A 108 4.79 -7.70 -14.22
N MET A 109 3.85 -8.66 -14.24
CA MET A 109 3.99 -9.97 -13.59
C MET A 109 4.35 -9.86 -12.09
N MET A 110 3.96 -8.76 -11.44
CA MET A 110 4.18 -8.51 -10.02
C MET A 110 2.98 -9.05 -9.22
N PRO A 111 3.21 -9.93 -8.24
CA PRO A 111 2.18 -10.32 -7.28
C PRO A 111 1.49 -9.12 -6.62
N VAL A 112 0.17 -9.09 -6.68
CA VAL A 112 -0.65 -8.07 -6.03
C VAL A 112 -1.78 -8.70 -5.23
N ALA A 113 -2.16 -8.06 -4.14
CA ALA A 113 -3.33 -8.43 -3.35
C ALA A 113 -4.15 -7.18 -2.97
N VAL A 114 -5.47 -7.36 -2.83
CA VAL A 114 -6.40 -6.31 -2.40
C VAL A 114 -7.07 -6.77 -1.12
N ILE A 115 -7.05 -5.94 -0.09
CA ILE A 115 -7.79 -6.14 1.16
C ILE A 115 -9.20 -5.57 0.97
N GLU A 116 -10.23 -6.39 1.14
CA GLU A 116 -11.64 -5.99 0.92
C GLU A 116 -12.39 -5.82 2.26
N GLU A 117 -11.79 -6.23 3.36
CA GLU A 117 -12.27 -6.03 4.71
C GLU A 117 -12.05 -4.59 5.15
N GLY A 118 -13.10 -3.95 5.66
CA GLY A 118 -13.06 -2.57 6.13
C GLY A 118 -12.77 -2.42 7.63
N PRO A 119 -12.68 -1.18 8.14
CA PRO A 119 -12.33 -0.86 9.52
C PRO A 119 -13.42 -1.22 10.55
N THR A 120 -14.60 -1.66 10.10
CA THR A 120 -15.71 -2.09 10.98
C THR A 120 -15.48 -3.48 11.60
N ASP A 121 -14.60 -4.30 11.01
CA ASP A 121 -14.08 -5.54 11.61
C ASP A 121 -12.54 -5.48 11.65
N PRO A 122 -11.94 -4.86 12.69
CA PRO A 122 -10.49 -4.76 12.80
C PRO A 122 -9.78 -6.12 12.84
N SER A 123 -10.44 -7.15 13.36
CA SER A 123 -9.87 -8.50 13.42
C SER A 123 -9.91 -9.19 12.07
N GLY A 124 -11.00 -9.02 11.32
CA GLY A 124 -11.12 -9.44 9.92
C GLY A 124 -10.08 -8.77 9.04
N TRP A 125 -9.99 -7.44 9.12
CA TRP A 125 -8.99 -6.65 8.43
C TRP A 125 -7.56 -7.15 8.71
N LEU A 126 -7.20 -7.38 9.97
CA LEU A 126 -5.84 -7.83 10.31
C LEU A 126 -5.55 -9.23 9.75
N ARG A 127 -6.53 -10.15 9.76
CA ARG A 127 -6.36 -11.47 9.15
C ARG A 127 -6.18 -11.36 7.65
N ALA A 128 -6.99 -10.55 6.97
CA ALA A 128 -6.92 -10.34 5.54
C ALA A 128 -5.62 -9.67 5.12
N ALA A 129 -5.18 -8.62 5.83
CA ALA A 129 -3.91 -7.95 5.58
C ALA A 129 -2.71 -8.91 5.70
N ARG A 130 -2.70 -9.78 6.72
CA ARG A 130 -1.67 -10.81 6.86
C ARG A 130 -1.70 -11.82 5.72
N ALA A 131 -2.88 -12.34 5.38
CA ALA A 131 -3.05 -13.28 4.27
C ALA A 131 -2.61 -12.66 2.93
N ALA A 132 -2.90 -11.37 2.70
CA ALA A 132 -2.49 -10.63 1.52
C ALA A 132 -0.97 -10.48 1.44
N VAL A 133 -0.31 -10.14 2.56
CA VAL A 133 1.16 -10.07 2.64
C VAL A 133 1.79 -11.44 2.41
N ASP A 134 1.27 -12.49 3.05
CA ASP A 134 1.76 -13.87 2.90
C ASP A 134 1.58 -14.35 1.45
N HIS A 135 0.47 -14.02 0.80
CA HIS A 135 0.20 -14.32 -0.60
C HIS A 135 1.25 -13.71 -1.53
N VAL A 136 1.52 -12.40 -1.41
CA VAL A 136 2.51 -11.74 -2.28
C VAL A 136 3.95 -12.12 -1.97
N LEU A 137 4.26 -12.55 -0.73
CA LEU A 137 5.56 -13.12 -0.35
C LEU A 137 5.78 -14.54 -0.89
N GLY A 138 4.72 -15.36 -0.88
CA GLY A 138 4.76 -16.75 -1.29
C GLY A 138 4.55 -16.98 -2.78
N ALA A 139 4.10 -15.96 -3.51
CA ALA A 139 3.98 -16.03 -4.96
C ALA A 139 5.37 -16.09 -5.60
N GLU A 140 5.63 -17.16 -6.36
CA GLU A 140 6.82 -17.19 -7.22
C GLU A 140 6.65 -16.14 -8.33
N PRO A 141 7.67 -15.31 -8.62
CA PRO A 141 7.63 -14.42 -9.78
C PRO A 141 7.39 -15.28 -11.01
N GLY A 142 6.40 -14.92 -11.83
CA GLY A 142 5.85 -15.75 -12.91
C GLY A 142 6.93 -16.51 -13.68
N VAL A 143 6.90 -17.84 -13.56
CA VAL A 143 7.50 -18.74 -14.55
C VAL A 143 6.64 -18.64 -15.80
N ALA A 144 7.13 -17.92 -16.79
CA ALA A 144 6.62 -17.95 -18.16
C ALA A 144 7.10 -19.22 -18.87
#